data_AF-A0A5J6V7J1-F1
#
_entry.id   AF-A0A5J6V7J1-F1
#
_cell.length_a   1.000
_cell.length_b   1.000
_cell.length_c   1.000
_cell.angle_alpha   90.00
_cell.angle_beta   90.00
_cell.angle_gamma   90.00
#
_symmetry.space_group_name_H-M   'P 1'
#
loop_
_entity.id
_entity.type
_entity.pdbx_description
1 polymer ?
#
loop_
_entity_poly.entity_id
_entity_poly.type
_entity_poly.pdbx_seq_one_letter_code
_entity_poly.pdbx_strand_id
1 'polypeptide(L)'
;MSGAADRDRDEVDPTGIRDLLAGLPDPGPMPEDLVHRIEARLEVEHAARDHEASRRLGRHADRVVDLTAERGRRRPGRTLAWLGAAAAGLVVTATVVPQLVGGADGGDSGTAAYYPTRGQADTDTSEMHDDSAGEDAAGGGGNDTAGADESDADAEPRSMSSVGDEAAEAPIADGETDGGASPAAPAQPLVPLDGTLVLLTDLGLVEHDTLTETLLHAVDEHEASSTTTPRTSDLLSEGEATSCWRGLAATHSFDRYVAAPAQIVLPDGQREGDPVVVLLGVRDDGSARSWIMPQDCTRNPDTLPVLEGQRHG
;
A
#
# COMPACT_ATOMS: atom_id res chain seq x y z
N MET A 1 48.19 -21.56 -39.00
CA MET A 1 46.85 -21.75 -39.61
C MET A 1 46.12 -20.44 -39.44
N SER A 2 46.28 -19.55 -40.42
CA SER A 2 45.69 -18.21 -40.43
C SER A 2 44.40 -18.28 -41.22
N GLY A 3 43.26 -18.16 -40.53
CA GLY A 3 41.94 -18.10 -41.15
C GLY A 3 41.67 -16.68 -41.65
N ALA A 4 41.22 -16.60 -42.91
CA ALA A 4 40.74 -15.41 -43.62
C ALA A 4 39.80 -14.56 -42.73
N ALA A 5 39.95 -13.24 -42.57
CA ALA A 5 40.32 -12.18 -43.50
C ALA A 5 39.42 -12.10 -44.74
N ASP A 6 38.11 -12.28 -44.58
CA ASP A 6 37.10 -11.78 -45.52
C ASP A 6 35.72 -11.71 -44.84
N ARG A 7 35.43 -10.60 -44.16
CA ARG A 7 34.05 -10.25 -43.76
C ARG A 7 33.83 -8.79 -44.08
N ASP A 8 33.01 -8.57 -45.10
CA ASP A 8 32.16 -7.41 -45.29
C ASP A 8 32.88 -6.05 -45.29
N ARG A 9 33.70 -5.85 -46.32
CA ARG A 9 33.96 -4.50 -46.82
C ARG A 9 32.65 -4.00 -47.44
N ASP A 10 32.10 -2.95 -46.84
CA ASP A 10 30.97 -2.18 -47.37
C ASP A 10 29.61 -2.87 -47.22
N GLU A 11 29.25 -3.28 -46.00
CA GLU A 11 27.84 -3.24 -45.63
C GLU A 11 27.43 -1.76 -45.60
N VAL A 12 27.03 -1.26 -46.76
CA VAL A 12 26.58 0.10 -47.00
C VAL A 12 25.43 0.34 -46.05
N ASP A 13 25.71 1.04 -44.96
CA ASP A 13 24.71 1.46 -44.01
C ASP A 13 23.77 2.45 -44.73
N PRO A 14 22.58 2.01 -45.18
CA PRO A 14 21.73 2.85 -46.01
C PRO A 14 21.13 4.00 -45.19
N THR A 15 21.23 3.91 -43.86
CA THR A 15 20.77 4.94 -42.94
C THR A 15 21.84 6.00 -42.67
N GLY A 16 23.10 5.75 -43.07
CA GLY A 16 24.23 6.64 -42.83
C GLY A 16 24.56 6.83 -41.33
N ILE A 17 24.02 5.99 -40.46
CA ILE A 17 24.18 6.12 -39.00
C ILE A 17 25.65 5.92 -38.61
N ARG A 18 26.38 5.01 -39.26
CA ARG A 18 27.81 4.81 -39.00
C ARG A 18 28.64 6.06 -39.28
N ASP A 19 28.35 6.79 -40.35
CA ASP A 19 29.04 8.06 -40.67
C ASP A 19 28.71 9.15 -39.64
N LEU A 20 27.46 9.18 -39.15
CA LEU A 20 27.05 10.10 -38.07
C LEU A 20 27.75 9.76 -36.75
N LEU A 21 27.84 8.47 -36.39
CA LEU A 21 28.53 8.01 -35.18
C LEU A 21 30.05 8.21 -35.25
N ALA A 22 30.66 8.10 -36.44
CA ALA A 22 32.08 8.35 -36.63
C ALA A 22 32.45 9.85 -36.53
N GLY A 23 31.50 10.75 -36.76
CA GLY A 23 31.69 12.20 -36.62
C GLY A 23 31.49 12.72 -35.19
N LEU A 24 30.98 11.89 -34.27
CA LEU A 24 30.85 12.28 -32.87
C LEU A 24 32.24 12.32 -32.19
N PRO A 25 32.53 13.36 -31.40
CA PRO A 25 33.76 13.42 -30.62
C PRO A 25 33.84 12.22 -29.67
N ASP A 26 35.04 11.66 -29.53
CA ASP A 26 35.30 10.55 -28.60
C ASP A 26 34.83 10.95 -27.20
N PRO A 27 33.90 10.20 -26.57
CA PRO A 27 33.48 10.52 -25.21
C PRO A 27 34.70 10.49 -24.31
N GLY A 28 34.97 11.61 -23.64
CA GLY A 28 36.07 11.70 -22.68
C GLY A 28 35.97 10.62 -21.60
N PRO A 29 37.06 10.39 -20.85
CA PRO A 29 37.05 9.41 -19.76
C PRO A 29 35.93 9.73 -18.77
N MET A 30 35.25 8.68 -18.29
CA MET A 30 34.19 8.80 -17.31
C MET A 30 34.72 9.45 -16.02
N PRO A 31 34.02 10.44 -15.43
CA PRO A 31 34.47 11.08 -14.20
C PRO A 31 34.62 10.10 -13.04
N GLU A 32 35.74 10.19 -12.31
CA GLU A 32 36.09 9.30 -11.18
C GLU A 32 35.03 9.28 -10.07
N ASP A 33 34.42 10.42 -9.75
CA ASP A 33 33.36 10.54 -8.75
C ASP A 33 32.11 9.72 -9.13
N LEU A 34 31.78 9.68 -10.43
CA LEU A 34 30.62 8.94 -10.90
C LEU A 34 30.88 7.43 -10.81
N VAL A 35 32.09 6.99 -11.15
CA VAL A 35 32.51 5.59 -10.98
C VAL A 35 32.41 5.18 -9.51
N HIS A 36 33.00 5.97 -8.60
CA HIS A 36 32.94 5.70 -7.17
C HIS A 36 31.50 5.62 -6.63
N ARG A 37 30.61 6.48 -7.10
CA ARG A 37 29.19 6.47 -6.70
C ARG A 37 28.46 5.23 -7.22
N ILE A 38 28.76 4.79 -8.44
CA ILE A 38 28.19 3.56 -9.01
C ILE A 38 28.69 2.35 -8.22
N GLU A 39 29.99 2.26 -7.96
CA GLU A 39 30.59 1.19 -7.17
C GLU A 39 29.96 1.11 -5.78
N ALA A 40 29.87 2.25 -5.06
CA ALA A 40 29.23 2.30 -3.76
C ALA A 40 27.76 1.84 -3.79
N ARG A 41 27.01 2.19 -4.85
CA ARG A 41 25.61 1.76 -4.99
C ARG A 41 25.49 0.28 -5.33
N LEU A 42 26.41 -0.24 -6.14
CA LEU A 42 26.47 -1.66 -6.48
C LEU A 42 26.83 -2.52 -5.27
N GLU A 43 27.73 -2.06 -4.40
CA GLU A 43 28.06 -2.77 -3.15
C GLU A 43 26.84 -2.91 -2.23
N VAL A 44 26.07 -1.83 -2.07
CA VAL A 44 24.81 -1.84 -1.30
C VAL A 44 23.80 -2.81 -1.92
N GLU A 45 23.66 -2.79 -3.24
CA GLU A 45 22.75 -3.69 -3.96
C GLU A 45 23.19 -5.16 -3.87
N HIS A 46 24.49 -5.44 -3.95
CA HIS A 46 25.05 -6.79 -3.77
C HIS A 46 24.78 -7.32 -2.36
N ALA A 47 25.02 -6.51 -1.33
CA ALA A 47 24.70 -6.89 0.05
C ALA A 47 23.20 -7.19 0.22
N ALA A 48 22.32 -6.36 -0.35
CA ALA A 48 20.88 -6.58 -0.32
C ALA A 48 20.47 -7.89 -1.02
N ARG A 49 21.05 -8.19 -2.19
CA ARG A 49 20.79 -9.44 -2.92
C ARG A 49 21.28 -10.68 -2.17
N ASP A 50 22.43 -10.62 -1.52
CA ASP A 50 22.95 -11.76 -0.75
C ASP A 50 22.10 -12.06 0.49
N HIS A 51 21.59 -11.02 1.15
CA HIS A 51 20.59 -11.15 2.22
C HIS A 51 19.28 -11.75 1.71
N GLU A 52 18.84 -11.40 0.51
CA GLU A 52 17.64 -11.98 -0.10
C GLU A 52 17.85 -13.44 -0.52
N ALA A 53 18.98 -13.75 -1.15
CA ALA A 53 19.34 -15.10 -1.58
C ALA A 53 19.48 -16.07 -0.40
N SER A 54 20.12 -15.64 0.69
CA SER A 54 20.22 -16.42 1.93
C SER A 54 18.85 -16.65 2.60
N ARG A 55 17.96 -15.64 2.60
CA ARG A 55 16.57 -15.79 3.07
C ARG A 55 15.76 -16.76 2.21
N ARG A 56 15.91 -16.72 0.88
CA ARG A 56 15.20 -17.64 -0.05
C ARG A 56 15.66 -19.09 0.10
N LEU A 57 16.96 -19.33 0.35
CA LEU A 57 17.49 -20.68 0.62
C LEU A 57 17.01 -21.27 1.96
N GLY A 58 16.66 -20.44 2.94
CA GLY A 58 16.12 -20.90 4.23
C GLY A 58 14.64 -21.32 4.20
N ARG A 59 13.83 -20.84 3.24
CA ARG A 59 12.38 -21.10 3.17
C ARG A 59 11.93 -21.97 1.99
N HIS A 60 12.73 -22.09 0.93
CA HIS A 60 12.30 -22.73 -0.32
C HIS A 60 13.23 -23.80 -0.91
N ALA A 61 14.33 -24.17 -0.22
CA ALA A 61 15.17 -25.28 -0.66
C ALA A 61 14.44 -26.65 -0.67
N ASP A 62 13.22 -26.73 -0.13
CA ASP A 62 12.45 -27.97 -0.01
C ASP A 62 11.16 -28.02 -0.88
N ARG A 63 10.91 -27.00 -1.72
CA ARG A 63 9.73 -26.99 -2.60
C ARG A 63 10.11 -26.94 -4.06
N VAL A 64 10.59 -28.07 -4.58
CA VAL A 64 10.63 -28.33 -6.02
C VAL A 64 9.17 -28.46 -6.50
N VAL A 65 8.65 -27.41 -7.13
CA VAL A 65 7.31 -27.46 -7.74
C VAL A 65 7.39 -28.31 -9.00
N ASP A 66 6.78 -29.49 -8.95
CA ASP A 66 6.68 -30.37 -10.10
C ASP A 66 5.77 -29.75 -11.17
N LEU A 67 6.39 -29.19 -12.22
CA LEU A 67 5.72 -28.53 -13.33
C LEU A 67 4.78 -29.48 -14.11
N THR A 68 4.89 -30.80 -13.91
CA THR A 68 3.96 -31.76 -14.49
C THR A 68 2.64 -31.84 -13.72
N ALA A 69 2.67 -31.67 -12.39
CA ALA A 69 1.47 -31.65 -11.55
C ALA A 69 0.63 -30.38 -11.78
N GLU A 70 1.28 -29.24 -12.04
CA GLU A 70 0.57 -27.96 -12.18
C GLU A 70 -0.16 -27.81 -13.53
N ARG A 71 0.27 -28.52 -14.58
CA ARG A 71 -0.46 -28.58 -15.87
C ARG A 71 -1.78 -29.35 -15.80
N GLY A 72 -1.98 -30.23 -14.80
CA GLY A 72 -3.20 -31.04 -14.67
C GLY A 72 -4.43 -30.26 -14.17
N ARG A 73 -4.23 -29.15 -13.44
CA ARG A 73 -5.31 -28.42 -12.75
C ARG A 73 -6.11 -27.47 -13.65
N ARG A 74 -5.64 -27.17 -14.87
CA ARG A 74 -6.33 -26.26 -15.81
C ARG A 74 -7.14 -27.01 -16.87
N ARG A 75 -8.14 -27.81 -16.47
CA ARG A 75 -9.15 -28.36 -17.40
C ARG A 75 -10.48 -27.60 -17.30
N PRO A 76 -10.78 -26.66 -18.22
CA PRO A 76 -12.07 -25.97 -18.28
C PRO A 76 -13.10 -26.87 -18.97
N GLY A 77 -13.93 -27.59 -18.20
CA GLY A 77 -14.86 -28.55 -18.81
C GLY A 77 -16.11 -28.88 -18.01
N ARG A 78 -16.52 -28.05 -17.04
CA ARG A 78 -17.64 -28.39 -16.14
C ARG A 78 -18.69 -27.30 -15.87
N THR A 79 -18.67 -26.18 -16.60
CA THR A 79 -19.65 -25.09 -16.37
C THR A 79 -20.91 -25.15 -17.25
N LEU A 80 -21.06 -26.13 -18.15
CA LEU A 80 -22.26 -26.25 -19.03
C LEU A 80 -23.38 -27.16 -18.49
N ALA A 81 -23.40 -27.48 -17.19
CA ALA A 81 -24.39 -28.41 -16.62
C ALA A 81 -25.57 -27.73 -15.87
N TRP A 82 -25.59 -26.40 -15.72
CA TRP A 82 -26.53 -25.69 -14.83
C TRP A 82 -27.53 -24.75 -15.52
N LEU A 83 -27.80 -24.94 -16.81
CA LEU A 83 -28.90 -24.26 -17.51
C LEU A 83 -29.96 -25.25 -17.96
N GLY A 84 -30.81 -25.66 -17.03
CA GLY A 84 -31.95 -26.52 -17.34
C GLY A 84 -32.88 -26.71 -16.17
N ALA A 85 -33.79 -25.75 -15.97
CA ALA A 85 -35.19 -25.95 -15.54
C ALA A 85 -35.75 -24.73 -14.78
N ALA A 86 -36.48 -23.86 -15.48
CA ALA A 86 -37.62 -23.12 -14.94
C ALA A 86 -38.32 -22.35 -16.07
N ALA A 87 -39.23 -23.02 -16.77
CA ALA A 87 -40.18 -22.40 -17.68
C ALA A 87 -41.55 -22.38 -16.99
N ALA A 88 -42.08 -21.20 -16.66
CA ALA A 88 -43.51 -20.96 -16.46
C ALA A 88 -43.84 -19.45 -16.38
N GLY A 89 -44.21 -18.91 -17.55
CA GLY A 89 -45.21 -17.87 -17.81
C GLY A 89 -45.38 -16.64 -16.90
N LEU A 90 -45.28 -15.45 -17.50
CA LEU A 90 -46.36 -14.44 -17.46
C LEU A 90 -46.17 -13.34 -18.53
N VAL A 91 -47.07 -13.39 -19.53
CA VAL A 91 -47.83 -12.32 -20.22
C VAL A 91 -47.19 -10.94 -20.46
N VAL A 92 -46.92 -10.71 -21.75
CA VAL A 92 -47.09 -9.52 -22.61
C VAL A 92 -47.69 -8.23 -22.00
N THR A 93 -46.94 -7.13 -22.07
CA THR A 93 -47.42 -5.86 -22.64
C THR A 93 -46.35 -5.28 -23.57
N ALA A 94 -46.72 -5.16 -24.84
CA ALA A 94 -45.93 -4.50 -25.87
C ALA A 94 -46.16 -2.99 -25.80
N THR A 95 -45.09 -2.20 -25.72
CA THR A 95 -45.08 -0.83 -26.23
C THR A 95 -44.00 -0.72 -27.30
N VAL A 96 -44.51 -0.66 -28.52
CA VAL A 96 -43.80 -0.33 -29.75
C VAL A 96 -43.52 1.18 -29.73
N VAL A 97 -42.26 1.58 -29.89
CA VAL A 97 -41.92 2.84 -30.57
C VAL A 97 -40.95 2.51 -31.71
N PRO A 98 -41.30 2.81 -32.97
CA PRO A 98 -40.54 2.41 -34.14
C PRO A 98 -39.62 3.53 -34.67
N GLN A 99 -38.46 3.13 -35.22
CA GLN A 99 -37.74 3.69 -36.39
C GLN A 99 -37.11 5.10 -36.20
N LEU A 100 -35.97 5.53 -36.76
CA LEU A 100 -35.05 5.13 -37.83
C LEU A 100 -33.65 5.65 -37.40
N VAL A 101 -32.52 4.98 -37.62
CA VAL A 101 -31.57 5.06 -38.77
C VAL A 101 -30.35 4.28 -38.24
N GLY A 102 -29.70 3.30 -38.85
CA GLY A 102 -29.55 2.86 -40.23
C GLY A 102 -28.09 2.39 -40.34
N GLY A 103 -27.84 1.12 -40.68
CA GLY A 103 -26.49 0.61 -40.97
C GLY A 103 -26.19 -0.75 -40.37
N ALA A 104 -26.72 -1.80 -40.98
CA ALA A 104 -26.22 -3.16 -40.82
C ALA A 104 -25.14 -3.40 -41.88
N ASP A 105 -23.98 -3.94 -41.50
CA ASP A 105 -23.17 -4.82 -42.34
C ASP A 105 -22.08 -5.51 -41.51
N GLY A 106 -21.93 -6.81 -41.75
CA GLY A 106 -20.64 -7.52 -41.69
C GLY A 106 -20.17 -7.99 -40.32
N GLY A 107 -20.38 -9.27 -40.03
CA GLY A 107 -19.69 -9.94 -38.93
C GLY A 107 -18.21 -10.18 -39.21
N ASP A 108 -17.43 -10.34 -38.15
CA ASP A 108 -16.49 -11.44 -38.00
C ASP A 108 -16.11 -11.58 -36.51
N SER A 109 -15.88 -12.81 -36.10
CA SER A 109 -15.44 -13.18 -34.76
C SER A 109 -13.95 -12.88 -34.63
N GLY A 110 -13.61 -11.86 -33.85
CA GLY A 110 -12.23 -11.55 -33.48
C GLY A 110 -12.15 -11.18 -32.01
N THR A 111 -11.80 -12.14 -31.17
CA THR A 111 -11.39 -11.90 -29.78
C THR A 111 -10.04 -11.18 -29.81
N ALA A 112 -10.08 -9.85 -29.85
CA ALA A 112 -8.90 -9.01 -29.65
C ALA A 112 -8.76 -8.69 -28.16
N ALA A 113 -7.66 -9.16 -27.57
CA ALA A 113 -7.24 -8.77 -26.25
C ALA A 113 -6.95 -7.25 -26.23
N TYR A 114 -7.73 -6.50 -25.47
CA TYR A 114 -7.45 -5.10 -25.17
C TYR A 114 -6.29 -5.04 -24.16
N TYR A 115 -5.11 -4.64 -24.64
CA TYR A 115 -4.04 -4.11 -23.80
C TYR A 115 -4.30 -2.60 -23.62
N PRO A 116 -4.39 -2.06 -22.40
CA PRO A 116 -4.37 -0.62 -22.22
C PRO A 116 -2.92 -0.13 -22.39
N THR A 117 -2.62 0.48 -23.54
CA THR A 117 -1.43 1.31 -23.70
C THR A 117 -1.68 2.68 -23.08
N ARG A 118 -0.77 3.06 -22.19
CA ARG A 118 -0.70 4.33 -21.49
C ARG A 118 -0.35 5.46 -22.47
N GLY A 119 -1.16 6.53 -22.46
CA GLY A 119 -0.83 7.87 -22.94
C GLY A 119 -1.51 8.29 -24.24
N GLN A 120 -2.45 9.25 -24.16
CA GLN A 120 -2.24 10.63 -24.62
C GLN A 120 -3.48 11.48 -24.30
N ALA A 121 -3.24 12.72 -23.86
CA ALA A 121 -4.23 13.73 -23.50
C ALA A 121 -5.04 14.22 -24.70
N ASP A 122 -6.28 14.63 -24.45
CA ASP A 122 -6.81 15.84 -25.07
C ASP A 122 -7.90 16.51 -24.22
N THR A 123 -7.79 17.82 -24.25
CA THR A 123 -8.61 18.84 -23.62
C THR A 123 -9.92 18.95 -24.40
N ASP A 124 -11.09 18.87 -23.76
CA ASP A 124 -12.24 19.61 -24.28
C ASP A 124 -13.26 19.98 -23.20
N THR A 125 -13.60 21.25 -23.24
CA THR A 125 -14.53 21.99 -22.40
C THR A 125 -15.93 21.93 -22.99
N SER A 126 -16.95 21.59 -22.20
CA SER A 126 -18.36 22.03 -22.32
C SER A 126 -19.16 21.39 -21.17
N GLU A 127 -19.55 22.12 -20.14
CA GLU A 127 -20.94 22.61 -19.97
C GLU A 127 -22.00 21.56 -20.31
N MET A 128 -22.66 20.97 -19.31
CA MET A 128 -24.13 20.87 -19.24
C MET A 128 -24.63 20.27 -17.91
N HIS A 129 -25.47 21.08 -17.25
CA HIS A 129 -26.65 20.75 -16.44
C HIS A 129 -26.50 20.01 -15.10
N ASP A 130 -26.54 20.85 -14.07
CA ASP A 130 -27.37 20.72 -12.86
C ASP A 130 -28.77 20.15 -13.19
N ASP A 131 -29.15 19.04 -12.54
CA ASP A 131 -30.55 18.79 -12.19
C ASP A 131 -30.64 17.83 -11.00
N SER A 132 -31.53 18.23 -10.10
CA SER A 132 -31.73 17.80 -8.72
C SER A 132 -32.63 16.55 -8.57
N ALA A 133 -32.82 16.16 -7.30
CA ALA A 133 -33.75 15.17 -6.72
C ALA A 133 -33.17 13.75 -6.62
N GLY A 134 -32.85 13.21 -5.45
CA GLY A 134 -33.59 13.27 -4.19
C GLY A 134 -34.67 12.20 -4.20
N GLU A 135 -34.47 11.12 -3.44
CA GLU A 135 -35.54 10.42 -2.70
C GLU A 135 -34.99 9.23 -1.90
N ASP A 136 -35.49 9.18 -0.67
CA ASP A 136 -35.18 8.27 0.41
C ASP A 136 -35.71 6.84 0.23
N ALA A 137 -35.20 5.99 1.13
CA ALA A 137 -35.96 4.99 1.89
C ALA A 137 -35.90 3.51 1.46
N ALA A 138 -35.31 2.75 2.40
CA ALA A 138 -35.93 1.64 3.13
C ALA A 138 -35.86 0.20 2.59
N GLY A 139 -35.69 -0.70 3.56
CA GLY A 139 -36.00 -2.13 3.50
C GLY A 139 -34.76 -2.98 3.24
N GLY A 140 -34.25 -3.75 4.18
CA GLY A 140 -34.91 -4.86 4.86
C GLY A 140 -34.09 -6.10 4.50
N GLY A 141 -33.40 -6.76 5.43
CA GLY A 141 -34.00 -7.73 6.33
C GLY A 141 -33.63 -9.13 5.84
N GLY A 142 -33.08 -9.98 6.71
CA GLY A 142 -32.86 -11.39 6.37
C GLY A 142 -31.77 -12.06 7.21
N ASN A 143 -32.14 -12.51 8.41
CA ASN A 143 -31.52 -13.66 9.07
C ASN A 143 -31.43 -14.83 8.08
N ASP A 144 -30.37 -15.65 8.15
CA ASP A 144 -30.53 -17.10 8.24
C ASP A 144 -29.26 -17.78 8.76
N THR A 145 -29.40 -18.19 10.02
CA THR A 145 -28.88 -19.36 10.72
C THR A 145 -28.64 -20.62 9.87
N ALA A 146 -27.55 -21.34 10.16
CA ALA A 146 -27.45 -22.79 10.43
C ALA A 146 -26.38 -23.58 9.63
N GLY A 147 -25.64 -24.42 10.38
CA GLY A 147 -24.83 -25.56 9.90
C GLY A 147 -23.35 -25.45 10.30
N ALA A 148 -22.90 -25.87 11.49
CA ALA A 148 -22.71 -27.25 12.00
C ALA A 148 -21.59 -28.03 11.28
N ASP A 149 -20.48 -28.30 11.98
CA ASP A 149 -19.67 -29.54 12.02
C ASP A 149 -18.47 -29.27 12.96
N GLU A 150 -18.50 -29.62 14.25
CA GLU A 150 -18.17 -30.92 14.85
C GLU A 150 -16.91 -31.60 14.27
N SER A 151 -15.78 -31.46 14.97
CA SER A 151 -14.73 -32.48 15.02
C SER A 151 -13.93 -32.33 16.32
N ASP A 152 -14.39 -33.08 17.30
CA ASP A 152 -13.62 -33.61 18.43
C ASP A 152 -12.30 -34.25 17.96
N ALA A 153 -11.21 -33.94 18.67
CA ALA A 153 -10.11 -34.88 18.85
C ALA A 153 -9.30 -34.51 20.11
N ASP A 154 -9.60 -35.26 21.17
CA ASP A 154 -8.77 -35.58 22.33
C ASP A 154 -7.25 -35.47 22.14
N ALA A 155 -6.58 -34.78 23.06
CA ALA A 155 -5.25 -35.15 23.57
C ALA A 155 -4.89 -34.37 24.86
N GLU A 156 -5.31 -34.89 26.01
CA GLU A 156 -4.66 -34.60 27.29
C GLU A 156 -3.36 -35.45 27.48
N PRO A 157 -2.69 -35.45 28.64
CA PRO A 157 -1.64 -34.49 29.01
C PRO A 157 -0.31 -35.21 29.33
N ARG A 158 0.83 -34.52 29.30
CA ARG A 158 2.07 -35.04 29.90
C ARG A 158 2.85 -33.99 30.68
N SER A 159 2.64 -34.06 31.99
CA SER A 159 3.55 -33.60 33.03
C SER A 159 4.94 -34.24 32.90
N MET A 160 5.98 -33.42 33.01
CA MET A 160 7.28 -33.75 33.62
C MET A 160 7.77 -32.45 34.29
N SER A 161 7.56 -32.29 35.59
CA SER A 161 8.54 -32.63 36.64
C SER A 161 9.91 -31.99 36.40
N SER A 162 10.15 -30.85 37.03
CA SER A 162 11.48 -30.46 37.50
C SER A 162 11.34 -29.84 38.88
N VAL A 163 11.89 -30.55 39.86
CA VAL A 163 11.88 -30.30 41.30
C VAL A 163 13.25 -29.75 41.68
N GLY A 164 13.29 -28.81 42.62
CA GLY A 164 14.48 -28.27 43.29
C GLY A 164 14.53 -26.74 43.16
N ASP A 165 14.58 -25.94 44.22
CA ASP A 165 14.94 -26.22 45.60
C ASP A 165 14.44 -25.06 46.48
N GLU A 166 14.08 -25.40 47.72
CA GLU A 166 13.75 -24.55 48.87
C GLU A 166 14.96 -23.65 49.22
N ALA A 167 14.97 -22.56 49.99
CA ALA A 167 14.12 -22.02 51.03
C ALA A 167 14.59 -20.57 51.29
N ALA A 168 13.66 -19.65 51.55
CA ALA A 168 13.86 -18.52 52.46
C ALA A 168 12.53 -17.79 52.62
N GLU A 169 11.72 -18.31 53.53
CA GLU A 169 10.51 -17.69 54.04
C GLU A 169 10.90 -16.46 54.87
N ALA A 170 10.59 -15.26 54.35
CA ALA A 170 10.64 -14.02 55.10
C ALA A 170 9.21 -13.48 55.25
N PRO A 171 8.86 -12.94 56.43
CA PRO A 171 7.48 -12.64 56.79
C PRO A 171 6.89 -11.51 55.96
N ILE A 172 5.62 -11.72 55.61
CA ILE A 172 4.70 -10.78 54.98
C ILE A 172 4.64 -9.52 55.85
N ALA A 173 5.25 -8.44 55.37
CA ALA A 173 4.96 -7.10 55.82
C ALA A 173 3.85 -6.57 54.91
N ASP A 174 2.65 -6.43 55.46
CA ASP A 174 1.57 -5.62 54.91
C ASP A 174 2.04 -4.15 54.85
N GLY A 175 2.85 -3.86 53.83
CA GLY A 175 3.23 -2.52 53.45
C GLY A 175 2.12 -1.95 52.59
N GLU A 176 1.30 -1.11 53.21
CA GLU A 176 0.52 -0.06 52.58
C GLU A 176 1.44 0.72 51.63
N THR A 177 1.63 0.22 50.40
CA THR A 177 2.35 0.92 49.35
C THR A 177 1.41 1.99 48.85
N ASP A 178 1.41 3.08 49.60
CA ASP A 178 0.98 4.39 49.17
C ASP A 178 1.54 4.59 47.77
N GLY A 179 0.64 4.55 46.78
CA GLY A 179 0.94 4.61 45.35
C GLY A 179 1.51 5.98 45.06
N GLY A 180 2.80 6.15 45.36
CA GLY A 180 3.57 7.34 45.10
C GLY A 180 3.49 7.61 43.61
N ALA A 181 2.58 8.52 43.24
CA ALA A 181 2.49 9.09 41.92
C ALA A 181 3.90 9.58 41.58
N SER A 182 4.59 8.80 40.75
CA SER A 182 5.94 9.13 40.28
C SER A 182 5.86 10.57 39.79
N PRO A 183 6.64 11.51 40.36
CA PRO A 183 6.48 12.92 40.10
C PRO A 183 6.58 13.11 38.59
N ALA A 184 5.45 13.46 37.97
CA ALA A 184 5.35 13.65 36.54
C ALA A 184 6.47 14.60 36.15
N ALA A 185 7.42 14.09 35.35
CA ALA A 185 8.53 14.90 34.87
C ALA A 185 7.94 16.18 34.27
N PRO A 186 8.51 17.37 34.54
CA PRO A 186 7.97 18.62 34.07
C PRO A 186 7.78 18.52 32.55
N ALA A 187 6.53 18.62 32.11
CA ALA A 187 6.19 18.57 30.70
C ALA A 187 6.99 19.66 30.00
N GLN A 188 7.90 19.26 29.10
CA GLN A 188 8.65 20.24 28.32
C GLN A 188 7.65 21.06 27.51
N PRO A 189 7.83 22.40 27.41
CA PRO A 189 6.92 23.24 26.66
C PRO A 189 6.85 22.73 25.21
N LEU A 190 5.64 22.38 24.78
CA LEU A 190 5.36 21.98 23.40
C LEU A 190 5.70 23.17 22.50
N VAL A 191 6.70 23.00 21.64
CA VAL A 191 6.96 23.96 20.57
C VAL A 191 5.74 23.91 19.63
N PRO A 192 5.02 25.03 19.44
CA PRO A 192 3.86 25.04 18.57
C PRO A 192 4.29 24.79 17.12
N LEU A 193 3.47 24.07 16.37
CA LEU A 193 3.62 23.94 14.92
C LEU A 193 3.21 25.27 14.28
N ASP A 194 3.90 25.68 13.21
CA ASP A 194 3.64 26.95 12.53
C ASP A 194 2.34 26.94 11.69
N GLY A 195 1.60 25.82 11.66
CA GLY A 195 0.42 25.62 10.81
C GLY A 195 -0.71 24.87 11.52
N THR A 196 -1.76 24.56 10.76
CA THR A 196 -2.97 23.91 11.33
C THR A 196 -2.74 22.40 11.47
N LEU A 197 -2.92 21.85 12.66
CA LEU A 197 -2.87 20.41 12.91
C LEU A 197 -4.25 19.77 12.74
N VAL A 198 -4.33 18.75 11.89
CA VAL A 198 -5.53 17.96 11.61
C VAL A 198 -5.27 16.52 12.07
N LEU A 199 -6.18 15.98 12.89
CA LEU A 199 -6.10 14.62 13.40
C LEU A 199 -7.16 13.77 12.72
N LEU A 200 -6.71 12.78 11.97
CA LEU A 200 -7.62 11.84 11.30
C LEU A 200 -7.89 10.63 12.20
N THR A 201 -8.97 9.92 11.90
CA THR A 201 -9.26 8.60 12.47
C THR A 201 -8.24 7.57 12.00
N ASP A 202 -8.21 6.40 12.65
CA ASP A 202 -7.41 5.27 12.20
C ASP A 202 -7.73 4.92 10.73
N LEU A 203 -6.70 4.94 9.89
CA LEU A 203 -6.82 4.61 8.47
C LEU A 203 -6.85 3.10 8.24
N GLY A 204 -6.59 2.30 9.29
CA GLY A 204 -6.49 0.86 9.19
C GLY A 204 -5.29 0.42 8.36
N LEU A 205 -5.48 -0.59 7.52
CA LEU A 205 -4.42 -1.13 6.66
C LEU A 205 -4.26 -0.28 5.40
N VAL A 206 -3.08 0.33 5.25
CA VAL A 206 -2.73 1.18 4.10
C VAL A 206 -1.51 0.63 3.39
N GLU A 207 -1.57 0.56 2.05
CA GLU A 207 -0.42 0.18 1.24
C GLU A 207 0.55 1.36 1.12
N HIS A 208 1.85 1.09 1.19
CA HIS A 208 2.88 2.13 1.14
C HIS A 208 2.76 3.03 -0.11
N ASP A 209 2.47 2.44 -1.26
CA ASP A 209 2.48 3.16 -2.55
C ASP A 209 1.24 4.05 -2.75
N THR A 210 0.15 3.80 -2.01
CA THR A 210 -1.10 4.59 -2.06
C THR A 210 -1.28 5.50 -0.84
N LEU A 211 -0.30 5.52 0.07
CA LEU A 211 -0.39 6.23 1.35
C LEU A 211 -0.74 7.72 1.19
N THR A 212 -0.04 8.44 0.32
CA THR A 212 -0.26 9.88 0.14
C THR A 212 -1.65 10.17 -0.41
N GLU A 213 -2.12 9.38 -1.39
CA GLU A 213 -3.46 9.53 -1.98
C GLU A 213 -4.56 9.20 -0.96
N THR A 214 -4.36 8.14 -0.17
CA THR A 214 -5.28 7.73 0.91
C THR A 214 -5.39 8.82 1.98
N LEU A 215 -4.27 9.44 2.37
CA LEU A 215 -4.26 10.53 3.33
C LEU A 215 -4.96 11.78 2.80
N LEU A 216 -4.72 12.18 1.55
CA LEU A 216 -5.39 13.31 0.93
C LEU A 216 -6.91 13.08 0.87
N HIS A 217 -7.34 11.90 0.43
CA HIS A 217 -8.76 11.54 0.41
C HIS A 217 -9.41 11.59 1.80
N ALA A 218 -8.73 11.06 2.82
CA ALA A 218 -9.22 11.09 4.20
C ALA A 218 -9.29 12.52 4.77
N VAL A 219 -8.41 13.43 4.35
CA VAL A 219 -8.51 14.86 4.70
C VAL A 219 -9.75 15.49 4.08
N ASP A 220 -10.00 15.25 2.80
CA ASP A 220 -11.18 15.78 2.11
C ASP A 220 -12.49 15.26 2.74
N GLU A 221 -12.55 13.97 3.07
CA GLU A 221 -13.68 13.37 3.77
C GLU A 221 -13.87 13.94 5.19
N HIS A 222 -12.78 14.19 5.92
CA HIS A 222 -12.82 14.80 7.25
C HIS A 222 -13.38 16.22 7.19
N GLU A 223 -12.94 17.03 6.23
CA GLU A 223 -13.46 18.38 6.04
C GLU A 223 -14.95 18.37 5.68
N ALA A 224 -15.37 17.45 4.81
CA ALA A 224 -16.78 17.26 4.48
C ALA A 224 -17.62 16.80 5.69
N SER A 225 -17.04 16.02 6.59
CA SER A 225 -17.72 15.36 7.72
C SER A 225 -17.74 16.16 9.03
N SER A 226 -17.30 17.43 9.01
CA SER A 226 -17.09 18.32 10.17
C SER A 226 -18.29 18.54 11.12
N THR A 227 -19.43 17.87 10.93
CA THR A 227 -20.63 17.96 11.77
C THR A 227 -20.77 16.85 12.82
N THR A 228 -19.94 15.80 12.78
CA THR A 228 -20.10 14.65 13.68
C THR A 228 -18.94 14.56 14.67
N THR A 229 -19.21 14.79 15.96
CA THR A 229 -18.23 14.62 17.03
C THR A 229 -17.72 13.18 17.04
N PRO A 230 -16.44 12.91 16.75
CA PRO A 230 -15.94 11.55 16.71
C PRO A 230 -15.87 10.94 18.12
N ARG A 231 -16.09 9.63 18.22
CA ARG A 231 -15.85 8.87 19.45
C ARG A 231 -14.35 8.88 19.74
N THR A 232 -13.99 9.37 20.92
CA THR A 232 -12.64 9.78 21.33
C THR A 232 -11.65 8.66 21.65
N SER A 233 -12.05 7.39 21.58
CA SER A 233 -11.24 6.31 22.17
C SER A 233 -10.05 5.86 21.32
N ASP A 234 -10.09 6.05 20.00
CA ASP A 234 -9.05 5.56 19.07
C ASP A 234 -8.33 6.70 18.33
N LEU A 235 -8.50 7.93 18.78
CA LEU A 235 -7.86 9.09 18.17
C LEU A 235 -6.51 9.38 18.82
N LEU A 236 -5.52 9.66 17.97
CA LEU A 236 -4.26 10.25 18.42
C LEU A 236 -4.56 11.59 19.11
N SER A 237 -3.99 11.84 20.29
CA SER A 237 -4.14 13.14 20.93
C SER A 237 -3.29 14.21 20.22
N GLU A 238 -3.67 15.48 20.35
CA GLU A 238 -2.95 16.61 19.77
C GLU A 238 -1.47 16.65 20.24
N GLY A 239 -1.23 16.32 21.51
CA GLY A 239 0.12 16.24 22.08
C GLY A 239 0.97 15.13 21.48
N GLU A 240 0.37 13.96 21.24
CA GLU A 240 1.05 12.82 20.60
C GLU A 240 1.37 13.12 19.12
N ALA A 241 0.42 13.71 18.38
CA ALA A 241 0.66 14.15 17.01
C ALA A 241 1.80 15.18 16.94
N THR A 242 1.76 16.19 17.82
CA THR A 242 2.79 17.22 17.90
C THR A 242 4.15 16.63 18.27
N SER A 243 4.19 15.60 19.13
CA SER A 243 5.41 14.86 19.44
C SER A 243 6.00 14.20 18.19
N CYS A 244 5.18 13.52 17.39
CA CYS A 244 5.62 12.88 16.15
C CYS A 244 6.11 13.88 15.09
N TRP A 245 5.56 15.09 15.05
CA TRP A 245 5.98 16.13 14.11
C TRP A 245 7.27 16.86 14.49
N ARG A 246 7.71 16.82 15.74
CA ARG A 246 8.77 17.70 16.27
C ARG A 246 10.08 17.63 15.47
N GLY A 247 10.54 16.42 15.14
CA GLY A 247 11.77 16.24 14.38
C GLY A 247 11.67 16.76 12.94
N LEU A 248 10.52 16.56 12.30
CA LEU A 248 10.29 16.94 10.90
C LEU A 248 10.02 18.44 10.74
N ALA A 249 9.23 19.03 11.64
CA ALA A 249 8.86 20.45 11.62
C ALA A 249 10.08 21.37 11.76
N ALA A 250 11.18 20.91 12.37
CA ALA A 250 12.42 21.66 12.44
C ALA A 250 13.11 21.86 11.07
N THR A 251 12.82 21.00 10.10
CA THR A 251 13.46 21.01 8.76
C THR A 251 12.48 21.33 7.63
N HIS A 252 11.18 21.24 7.91
CA HIS A 252 10.12 21.38 6.93
C HIS A 252 8.99 22.23 7.49
N SER A 253 8.61 23.27 6.75
CA SER A 253 7.43 24.09 7.05
C SER A 253 6.27 23.68 6.12
N PHE A 254 5.11 23.51 6.73
CA PHE A 254 3.83 23.24 6.07
C PHE A 254 2.76 24.18 6.62
N ASP A 255 1.77 24.49 5.78
CA ASP A 255 0.61 25.29 6.16
C ASP A 255 -0.40 24.44 6.93
N ARG A 256 -0.43 23.13 6.61
CA ARG A 256 -1.25 22.12 7.28
C ARG A 256 -0.42 20.87 7.60
N TYR A 257 -0.57 20.40 8.82
CA TYR A 257 0.02 19.18 9.35
C TYR A 257 -1.10 18.18 9.62
N VAL A 258 -0.98 16.96 9.13
CA VAL A 258 -1.97 15.91 9.33
C VAL A 258 -1.30 14.71 10.00
N ALA A 259 -1.97 14.10 10.96
CA ALA A 259 -1.52 12.87 11.58
C ALA A 259 -2.67 11.86 11.69
N ALA A 260 -2.38 10.60 11.41
CA ALA A 260 -3.34 9.49 11.54
C ALA A 260 -2.62 8.23 12.05
N PRO A 261 -3.25 7.44 12.94
CA PRO A 261 -2.81 6.07 13.17
C PRO A 261 -3.10 5.21 11.94
N ALA A 262 -2.22 4.25 11.66
CA ALA A 262 -2.39 3.29 10.57
C ALA A 262 -1.57 2.00 10.81
N GLN A 263 -1.81 0.99 9.99
CA GLN A 263 -0.96 -0.18 9.82
C GLN A 263 -0.49 -0.24 8.36
N ILE A 264 0.82 -0.34 8.14
CA ILE A 264 1.37 -0.32 6.78
C ILE A 264 1.58 -1.74 6.26
N VAL A 265 1.08 -2.00 5.06
CA VAL A 265 1.38 -3.22 4.31
C VAL A 265 2.61 -2.97 3.44
N LEU A 266 3.69 -3.69 3.73
CA LEU A 266 4.91 -3.68 2.91
C LEU A 266 4.66 -4.43 1.59
N PRO A 267 5.35 -4.04 0.50
CA PRO A 267 5.13 -4.60 -0.84
C PRO A 267 5.36 -6.12 -0.94
N ASP A 268 6.09 -6.72 0.00
CA ASP A 268 6.32 -8.16 0.08
C ASP A 268 5.11 -8.96 0.63
N GLY A 269 4.00 -8.29 0.93
CA GLY A 269 2.78 -8.91 1.45
C GLY A 269 2.91 -9.46 2.86
N GLN A 270 4.00 -9.14 3.58
CA GLN A 270 4.11 -9.44 5.00
C GLN A 270 3.14 -8.54 5.78
N ARG A 271 2.07 -9.15 6.28
CA ARG A 271 1.13 -8.55 7.23
C ARG A 271 1.72 -8.63 8.63
N GLU A 272 2.64 -7.72 8.91
CA GLU A 272 3.12 -7.47 10.27
C GLU A 272 3.68 -6.05 10.30
N GLY A 273 2.81 -5.09 9.98
CA GLY A 273 3.12 -3.69 10.23
C GLY A 273 2.84 -3.44 11.70
N ASP A 274 3.87 -3.24 12.50
CA ASP A 274 3.73 -2.61 13.81
C ASP A 274 2.84 -1.36 13.65
N PRO A 275 2.01 -1.01 14.66
CA PRO A 275 1.25 0.23 14.61
C PRO A 275 2.18 1.40 14.31
N VAL A 276 1.79 2.22 13.33
CA VAL A 276 2.53 3.41 12.92
C VAL A 276 1.64 4.65 13.01
N VAL A 277 2.30 5.80 13.02
CA VAL A 277 1.66 7.09 12.80
C VAL A 277 2.09 7.58 11.43
N VAL A 278 1.12 7.79 10.55
CA VAL A 278 1.38 8.39 9.25
C VAL A 278 1.17 9.89 9.35
N LEU A 279 2.10 10.63 8.76
CA LEU A 279 2.15 12.09 8.78
C LEU A 279 2.02 12.61 7.36
N LEU A 280 1.21 13.65 7.14
CA LEU A 280 1.13 14.37 5.86
C LEU A 280 1.33 15.88 6.10
N GLY A 281 2.32 16.45 5.43
CA GLY A 281 2.54 17.89 5.37
C GLY A 281 2.02 18.42 4.04
N VAL A 282 1.10 19.39 4.09
CA VAL A 282 0.50 20.01 2.91
C VAL A 282 0.83 21.50 2.89
N ARG A 283 1.18 22.01 1.72
CA ARG A 283 1.43 23.42 1.46
C ARG A 283 0.29 24.06 0.69
N ASP A 284 0.20 25.38 0.75
CA ASP A 284 -0.78 26.20 0.03
C ASP A 284 -0.68 26.07 -1.50
N ASP A 285 0.48 25.65 -2.03
CA ASP A 285 0.67 25.37 -3.45
C ASP A 285 0.11 24.00 -3.89
N GLY A 286 -0.51 23.27 -2.95
CA GLY A 286 -1.05 21.93 -3.17
C GLY A 286 -0.01 20.81 -3.12
N SER A 287 1.28 21.14 -2.95
CA SER A 287 2.31 20.12 -2.77
C SER A 287 2.16 19.44 -1.42
N ALA A 288 2.28 18.11 -1.43
CA ALA A 288 2.11 17.28 -0.26
C ALA A 288 3.26 16.28 -0.13
N ARG A 289 3.61 15.96 1.11
CA ARG A 289 4.63 14.96 1.44
C ARG A 289 4.22 14.17 2.65
N SER A 290 4.43 12.86 2.58
CA SER A 290 4.05 11.94 3.66
C SER A 290 5.27 11.28 4.31
N TRP A 291 5.13 10.88 5.57
CA TRP A 291 6.11 10.11 6.33
C TRP A 291 5.41 9.00 7.12
N ILE A 292 6.14 7.92 7.35
CA ILE A 292 5.72 6.83 8.24
C ILE A 292 6.60 6.84 9.48
N MET A 293 5.99 7.07 10.64
CA MET A 293 6.65 7.09 11.94
C MET A 293 6.29 5.85 12.75
N PRO A 294 7.23 5.24 13.50
CA PRO A 294 6.88 4.25 14.52
C PRO A 294 5.93 4.86 15.55
N GLN A 295 5.00 4.08 16.12
CA GLN A 295 4.11 4.56 17.18
C GLN A 295 4.87 5.14 18.39
N ASP A 296 6.11 4.71 18.62
CA ASP A 296 6.99 5.26 19.65
C ASP A 296 7.24 6.77 19.52
N CYS A 297 7.00 7.39 18.34
CA CYS A 297 7.10 8.84 18.15
C CYS A 297 6.17 9.65 19.09
N THR A 298 5.07 9.02 19.52
CA THR A 298 4.09 9.60 20.44
C THR A 298 4.67 9.83 21.85
N ARG A 299 5.68 9.04 22.23
CA ARG A 299 6.37 9.10 23.53
C ARG A 299 7.78 9.66 23.41
N ASN A 300 8.43 9.42 22.29
CA ASN A 300 9.80 9.82 22.01
C ASN A 300 9.86 10.66 20.72
N PRO A 301 9.92 12.00 20.84
CA PRO A 301 9.92 12.91 19.70
C PRO A 301 11.19 12.82 18.83
N ASP A 302 12.25 12.18 19.34
CA ASP A 302 13.51 11.97 18.60
C ASP A 302 13.48 10.72 17.71
N THR A 303 12.34 10.02 17.66
CA THR A 303 12.13 8.86 16.80
C THR A 303 12.21 9.28 15.34
N LEU A 304 13.07 8.61 14.56
CA LEU A 304 13.25 8.88 13.14
C LEU A 304 12.14 8.21 12.29
N PRO A 305 11.77 8.80 11.14
CA PRO A 305 10.84 8.16 10.21
C PRO A 305 11.43 6.85 9.68
N VAL A 306 10.60 5.81 9.60
CA VAL A 306 10.98 4.52 9.00
C VAL A 306 11.11 4.67 7.49
N LEU A 307 10.15 5.39 6.91
CA LEU A 307 10.03 5.59 5.47
C LEU A 307 9.55 7.01 5.19
N GLU A 308 10.09 7.55 4.11
CA GLU A 308 9.65 8.82 3.53
C GLU A 308 8.81 8.53 2.30
N GLY A 309 7.56 9.00 2.31
CA GLY A 309 6.62 8.78 1.23
C GLY A 309 6.94 9.60 -0.01
N GLN A 310 6.24 9.29 -1.11
CA GLN A 310 6.41 10.00 -2.36
C GLN A 310 5.96 11.46 -2.22
N ARG A 311 6.69 12.36 -2.90
CA ARG A 311 6.27 13.76 -3.06
C ARG A 311 5.16 13.82 -4.09
N HIS A 312 4.05 14.45 -3.73
CA HIS A 312 2.96 14.76 -4.64
C HIS A 312 2.97 16.26 -4.92
N GLY A 313 2.87 16.66 -6.19
CA GLY A 313 2.90 18.04 -6.63
C GLY A 313 2.57 18.17 -8.11
#